data_AF-A0A4Q3R485-F1
#
_entry.id   AF-A0A4Q3R485-F1
#
_cell.length_a   1.000
_cell.length_b   1.000
_cell.length_c   1.000
_cell.angle_alpha   90.00
_cell.angle_beta   90.00
_cell.angle_gamma   90.00
#
_symmetry.space_group_name_H-M   'P 1'
#
loop_
_entity.id
_entity.type
_entity.pdbx_description
1 polymer ?
#
loop_
_entity_poly.entity_id
_entity_poly.type
_entity_poly.pdbx_seq_one_letter_code
_entity_poly.pdbx_strand_id
1 'polypeptide(L)'
;MLGTVFIYTFLSGLNIYQLARQRETESEQLQREFAQVRLQALKSQVNPHFLFNSLSVLSSLVHVNAELSEQFIQHLAKAYRYILEQKELELVSLKEETSFLDAYFFLLQIRFDQKIRLEK
;
A
#
# COMPACT_ATOMS: atom_id res chain seq x y z
N MET A 1 20.09 -53.43 25.88
CA MET A 1 19.73 -52.20 26.62
C MET A 1 20.51 -50.99 26.12
N LEU A 2 21.85 -50.94 26.21
CA LEU A 2 22.61 -49.76 25.74
C LEU A 2 22.51 -49.51 24.22
N GLY A 3 22.67 -50.54 23.39
CA GLY A 3 22.58 -50.39 21.92
C GLY A 3 21.22 -49.93 21.42
N THR A 4 20.13 -50.43 22.02
CA THR A 4 18.76 -50.01 21.69
C THR A 4 18.49 -48.57 22.09
N VAL A 5 19.05 -48.11 23.21
CA VAL A 5 19.00 -46.69 23.63
C VAL A 5 19.77 -45.82 22.64
N PHE A 6 20.97 -46.23 22.22
CA PHE A 6 21.75 -45.50 21.21
C PHE A 6 21.01 -45.36 19.87
N ILE A 7 20.43 -46.46 19.37
CA ILE A 7 19.65 -46.44 18.12
C ILE A 7 18.44 -45.50 18.26
N TYR A 8 17.70 -45.58 19.37
CA TYR A 8 16.55 -44.73 19.61
C TYR A 8 16.93 -43.24 19.68
N THR A 9 17.97 -42.89 20.43
CA THR A 9 18.47 -41.52 20.53
C THR A 9 18.91 -41.01 19.17
N PHE A 10 19.62 -41.83 18.39
CA PHE A 10 20.06 -41.45 17.04
C PHE A 10 18.87 -41.18 16.10
N LEU A 11 17.88 -42.07 16.06
CA LEU A 11 16.67 -41.90 15.24
C LEU A 11 15.86 -40.67 15.68
N SER A 12 15.71 -40.45 16.99
CA SER A 12 15.04 -39.26 17.51
C SER A 12 15.79 -37.97 17.13
N GLY A 13 17.13 -37.98 17.14
CA GLY A 13 17.94 -36.84 16.70
C GLY A 13 17.75 -36.51 15.23
N LEU A 14 17.70 -37.52 14.36
CA LEU A 14 17.39 -37.33 12.93
C LEU A 14 15.99 -36.76 12.72
N ASN A 15 14.98 -37.27 13.44
CA ASN A 15 13.61 -36.77 13.36
C ASN A 15 13.52 -35.31 13.82
N ILE A 16 14.18 -34.95 14.94
CA ILE A 16 14.22 -33.56 15.43
C ILE A 16 14.91 -32.65 14.41
N TYR A 17 16.00 -33.10 13.79
CA TYR A 17 16.70 -32.34 12.76
C TYR A 17 15.83 -32.09 11.52
N GLN A 18 15.12 -33.10 11.04
CA GLN A 18 14.19 -32.96 9.91
C GLN A 18 13.03 -32.02 10.26
N LEU A 19 12.45 -32.16 11.44
CA LEU A 19 11.38 -31.27 11.92
C LEU A 19 11.87 -29.82 12.03
N ALA A 20 13.09 -29.59 12.52
CA ALA A 20 13.69 -28.26 12.60
C ALA A 20 13.87 -27.64 11.20
N ARG A 21 14.36 -28.41 10.22
CA ARG A 21 14.48 -27.98 8.82
C ARG A 21 13.13 -27.66 8.18
N GLN A 22 12.12 -28.47 8.46
CA GLN A 22 10.77 -28.22 7.95
C GLN A 22 10.21 -26.92 8.52
N ARG A 23 10.35 -26.69 9.84
CA ARG A 23 9.93 -25.44 10.50
C ARG A 23 10.67 -24.21 9.96
N GLU A 24 11.97 -24.34 9.69
CA GLU A 24 12.76 -23.27 9.07
C GLU A 24 12.19 -22.90 7.69
N THR A 25 11.91 -23.91 6.86
CA THR A 25 11.32 -23.73 5.52
C THR A 25 9.92 -23.11 5.58
N GLU A 26 9.07 -23.62 6.48
CA GLU A 26 7.72 -23.08 6.70
C GLU A 26 7.77 -21.63 7.18
N SER A 27 8.70 -21.31 8.10
CA SER A 27 8.91 -19.94 8.58
C SER A 27 9.35 -19.01 7.46
N GLU A 28 10.31 -19.41 6.62
CA GLU A 28 10.71 -18.64 5.45
C GLU A 28 9.56 -18.42 4.47
N GLN A 29 8.75 -19.45 4.22
CA GLN A 29 7.59 -19.36 3.34
C GLN A 29 6.56 -18.37 3.90
N LEU A 30 6.21 -18.47 5.19
CA LEU A 30 5.29 -17.54 5.85
C LEU A 30 5.81 -16.11 5.81
N GLN A 31 7.11 -15.89 6.01
CA GLN A 31 7.71 -14.56 5.88
C GLN A 31 7.59 -14.00 4.46
N ARG A 32 7.78 -14.83 3.43
CA ARG A 32 7.62 -14.42 2.02
C ARG A 32 6.16 -14.08 1.72
N GLU A 33 5.23 -14.92 2.12
CA GLU A 33 3.79 -14.69 1.94
C GLU A 33 3.36 -13.41 2.67
N PHE A 34 3.81 -13.22 3.91
CA PHE A 34 3.56 -12.00 4.67
C PHE A 34 4.11 -10.75 3.96
N ALA A 35 5.33 -10.81 3.43
CA ALA A 35 5.92 -9.71 2.67
C ALA A 35 5.13 -9.40 1.39
N GLN A 36 4.64 -10.42 0.67
CA GLN A 36 3.80 -10.25 -0.51
C GLN A 36 2.46 -9.59 -0.17
N VAL A 37 1.79 -10.06 0.89
CA VAL A 37 0.53 -9.47 1.38
C VAL A 37 0.76 -8.02 1.80
N ARG A 38 1.83 -7.73 2.53
CA ARG A 38 2.18 -6.36 2.94
C ARG A 38 2.44 -5.46 1.74
N LEU A 39 3.15 -5.95 0.72
CA LEU A 39 3.36 -5.23 -0.54
C LEU A 39 2.05 -4.95 -1.27
N GLN A 40 1.16 -5.94 -1.35
CA GLN A 40 -0.13 -5.77 -2.02
C GLN A 40 -1.02 -4.77 -1.29
N ALA A 41 -1.03 -4.80 0.05
CA ALA A 41 -1.71 -3.81 0.87
C ALA A 41 -1.12 -2.40 0.67
N LEU A 42 0.20 -2.26 0.54
CA LEU A 42 0.84 -0.97 0.22
C LEU A 42 0.44 -0.47 -1.17
N LYS A 43 0.40 -1.35 -2.17
CA LYS A 43 -0.04 -0.99 -3.52
C LYS A 43 -1.51 -0.55 -3.56
N SER A 44 -2.39 -1.23 -2.81
CA SER A 44 -3.81 -0.85 -2.78
C SER A 44 -4.04 0.50 -2.12
N GLN A 45 -3.20 0.90 -1.15
CA GLN A 45 -3.27 2.22 -0.51
C GLN A 45 -3.05 3.36 -1.51
N VAL A 46 -2.19 3.17 -2.50
CA VAL A 46 -1.89 4.20 -3.51
C VAL A 46 -3.03 4.34 -4.53
N ASN A 47 -3.99 3.42 -4.62
CA ASN A 47 -4.97 3.34 -5.73
C ASN A 47 -4.27 3.56 -7.09
N PRO A 48 -3.57 2.53 -7.62
CA PRO A 48 -2.71 2.67 -8.79
C PRO A 48 -3.44 3.26 -10.00
N HIS A 49 -4.72 2.93 -10.16
CA HIS A 49 -5.54 3.47 -11.24
C HIS A 49 -5.72 4.98 -11.11
N PHE A 50 -6.00 5.50 -9.92
CA PHE A 50 -6.07 6.94 -9.68
C PHE A 50 -4.71 7.60 -9.96
N LEU A 51 -3.60 7.03 -9.45
CA LEU A 51 -2.25 7.56 -9.69
C LEU A 51 -1.94 7.70 -11.18
N PHE A 52 -2.06 6.61 -11.95
CA PHE A 52 -1.72 6.62 -13.37
C PHE A 52 -2.61 7.59 -14.14
N ASN A 53 -3.91 7.64 -13.82
CA ASN A 53 -4.82 8.57 -14.49
C ASN A 53 -4.46 10.03 -14.19
N SER A 54 -4.15 10.36 -12.92
CA SER A 54 -3.69 11.69 -12.55
C SER A 54 -2.40 12.08 -13.27
N LEU A 55 -1.45 11.15 -13.44
CA LEU A 55 -0.23 11.39 -14.21
C LEU A 55 -0.51 11.60 -15.71
N SER A 56 -1.47 10.86 -16.30
CA SER A 56 -1.90 11.08 -17.68
C SER A 56 -2.56 12.46 -17.86
N VAL A 57 -3.43 12.87 -16.95
CA VAL A 57 -4.03 14.22 -16.94
C VAL A 57 -2.93 15.27 -16.85
N LEU A 58 -2.00 15.13 -15.89
CA LEU A 58 -0.88 16.04 -15.74
C LEU A 58 -0.02 16.14 -17.01
N SER A 59 0.29 15.00 -17.65
CA SER A 59 1.06 14.96 -18.90
C SER A 59 0.39 15.73 -20.04
N SER A 60 -0.95 15.76 -20.08
CA SER A 60 -1.67 16.59 -21.05
C SER A 60 -1.71 18.06 -20.63
N LEU A 61 -1.83 18.31 -19.33
CA LEU A 61 -2.01 19.64 -18.75
C LEU A 61 -0.75 20.50 -18.87
N VAL A 62 0.43 19.90 -18.74
CA VAL A 62 1.73 20.63 -18.81
C VAL A 62 1.95 21.32 -20.15
N HIS A 63 1.34 20.80 -21.22
CA HIS A 63 1.43 21.40 -22.55
C HIS A 63 0.36 22.47 -22.80
N VAL A 64 -0.72 22.48 -22.01
CA VAL A 64 -1.86 23.38 -22.19
C VAL A 64 -1.77 24.58 -21.25
N ASN A 65 -1.51 24.33 -19.96
CA ASN A 65 -1.46 25.36 -18.93
C ASN A 65 -0.49 24.94 -17.81
N ALA A 66 0.67 25.59 -17.77
CA ALA A 66 1.72 25.33 -16.79
C ALA A 66 1.29 25.66 -15.35
N GLU A 67 0.57 26.77 -15.15
CA GLU A 67 0.09 27.18 -13.84
C GLU A 67 -0.94 26.18 -13.27
N LEU A 68 -1.89 25.76 -14.12
CA LEU A 68 -2.88 24.76 -13.72
C LEU A 68 -2.22 23.40 -13.46
N SER A 69 -1.13 23.08 -14.15
CA SER A 69 -0.32 21.87 -13.89
C SER A 69 0.36 21.91 -12.54
N GLU A 70 0.92 23.05 -12.16
CA GLU A 70 1.52 23.23 -10.83
C GLU A 70 0.46 23.05 -9.73
N GLN A 71 -0.70 23.68 -9.89
CA GLN A 71 -1.82 23.52 -8.96
C GLN A 71 -2.26 22.04 -8.88
N PHE A 72 -2.37 21.36 -10.01
CA PHE A 72 -2.71 19.94 -10.06
C PHE A 72 -1.71 19.07 -9.30
N ILE A 73 -0.40 19.32 -9.46
CA ILE A 73 0.65 18.61 -8.71
C ILE A 73 0.50 18.85 -7.21
N GLN A 74 0.26 20.10 -6.78
CA GLN A 74 0.10 20.43 -5.36
C GLN A 74 -1.12 19.72 -4.75
N HIS A 75 -2.26 19.72 -5.45
CA HIS A 75 -3.47 19.01 -5.00
C HIS A 75 -3.28 17.49 -4.99
N LEU A 76 -2.58 16.94 -5.98
CA LEU A 76 -2.24 15.51 -6.03
C LEU A 76 -1.36 15.12 -4.85
N ALA A 77 -0.30 15.89 -4.57
CA ALA A 77 0.58 15.67 -3.43
C ALA A 77 -0.17 15.74 -2.09
N LYS A 78 -1.09 16.70 -1.94
CA LYS A 78 -1.92 16.84 -0.74
C LYS A 78 -2.86 15.65 -0.54
N ALA A 79 -3.52 15.19 -1.61
CA ALA A 79 -4.40 14.03 -1.57
C ALA A 79 -3.64 12.75 -1.19
N TYR A 80 -2.47 12.51 -1.79
CA TYR A 80 -1.64 11.35 -1.47
C TYR A 80 -1.04 11.40 -0.08
N ARG A 81 -0.63 12.59 0.39
CA ARG A 81 -0.16 12.76 1.77
C ARG A 81 -1.22 12.33 2.76
N TYR A 82 -2.45 12.80 2.59
CA TYR A 82 -3.58 12.38 3.40
C TYR A 82 -3.81 10.87 3.36
N ILE A 83 -3.88 10.26 2.17
CA ILE A 83 -4.10 8.80 2.01
C ILE A 83 -3.03 7.97 2.72
N LEU A 84 -1.78 8.44 2.74
CA LEU A 84 -0.65 7.74 3.35
C LEU A 84 -0.54 7.98 4.87
N GLU A 85 -0.82 9.19 5.34
CA GLU A 85 -0.69 9.58 6.76
C GLU A 85 -1.88 9.08 7.63
N GLN A 86 -3.08 9.02 7.06
CA GLN A 86 -4.32 8.67 7.78
C GLN A 86 -4.37 7.22 8.28
N LYS A 87 -3.43 6.37 7.85
CA LYS A 87 -3.42 4.95 8.19
C LYS A 87 -3.09 4.67 9.66
N GLU A 88 -2.37 5.59 10.31
CA GLU A 88 -1.96 5.41 11.71
C GLU A 88 -2.95 6.05 12.72
N LEU A 89 -3.97 6.75 12.21
CA LEU A 89 -4.92 7.50 13.04
C LEU A 89 -6.30 6.82 12.98
N GLU A 90 -6.84 6.41 14.13
CA GLU A 90 -8.22 5.89 14.23
C GLU A 90 -9.27 6.98 13.94
N LEU A 91 -8.93 8.25 14.21
CA LEU A 91 -9.80 9.40 14.06
C LEU A 91 -9.00 10.60 13.58
N VAL A 92 -9.61 11.40 12.71
CA VAL A 92 -9.04 12.65 12.20
C VAL A 92 -10.03 13.79 12.29
N SER A 93 -9.51 15.02 12.25
CA SER A 93 -10.39 16.18 12.36
C SER A 93 -11.22 16.34 11.09
N LEU A 94 -12.46 16.80 11.25
CA LEU A 94 -13.32 17.17 10.11
C LEU A 94 -12.65 18.18 9.18
N LYS A 95 -11.78 19.05 9.73
CA LYS A 95 -11.00 20.01 8.97
C LYS A 95 -10.02 19.33 8.00
N GLU A 96 -9.36 18.27 8.45
CA GLU A 96 -8.43 17.49 7.62
C GLU A 96 -9.19 16.73 6.52
N GLU A 97 -10.30 16.08 6.88
CA GLU A 97 -11.18 15.42 5.91
C GLU A 97 -11.69 16.40 4.84
N THR A 98 -12.21 17.55 5.24
CA THR A 98 -12.72 18.56 4.30
C THR A 98 -11.61 19.09 3.40
N SER A 99 -10.42 19.32 3.96
CA SER A 99 -9.23 19.79 3.25
C SER A 99 -8.73 18.77 2.21
N PHE A 100 -8.86 17.47 2.52
CA PHE A 100 -8.61 16.38 1.58
C PHE A 100 -9.67 16.33 0.48
N LEU A 101 -10.96 16.39 0.85
CA LEU A 101 -12.08 16.36 -0.10
C LEU A 101 -12.00 17.50 -1.10
N ASP A 102 -11.68 18.72 -0.67
CA ASP A 102 -11.50 19.85 -1.58
C ASP A 102 -10.34 19.61 -2.57
N ALA A 103 -9.23 19.03 -2.11
CA ALA A 103 -8.10 18.71 -2.98
C ALA A 103 -8.41 17.57 -3.94
N TYR A 104 -9.09 16.52 -3.48
CA TYR A 104 -9.51 15.39 -4.30
C TYR A 104 -10.55 15.80 -5.33
N PHE A 105 -11.50 16.64 -4.94
CA PHE A 105 -12.52 17.18 -5.83
C PHE A 105 -11.93 18.06 -6.92
N PHE A 106 -10.94 18.90 -6.59
CA PHE A 106 -10.19 19.66 -7.60
C PHE A 106 -9.61 18.74 -8.69
N LEU A 107 -8.95 17.65 -8.29
CA LEU A 107 -8.38 16.68 -9.25
C LEU A 107 -9.45 16.05 -10.14
N LEU A 108 -10.61 15.73 -9.58
CA LEU A 108 -11.76 15.20 -10.33
C LEU A 108 -12.34 16.24 -11.29
N GLN A 109 -12.45 17.50 -10.89
CA GLN A 109 -12.96 18.55 -11.78
C GLN A 109 -12.07 18.73 -13.00
N ILE A 110 -10.74 18.72 -12.84
CA ILE A 110 -9.82 18.81 -13.98
C ILE A 110 -9.92 17.56 -14.85
N ARG A 111 -9.97 16.37 -14.26
CA ARG A 111 -10.09 15.10 -14.99
C ARG A 111 -11.36 15.03 -15.84
N PHE A 112 -12.47 15.54 -15.32
CA PHE A 112 -13.78 15.45 -15.97
C PHE A 112 -14.21 16.77 -16.62
N ASP A 113 -13.28 17.69 -16.85
CA ASP A 113 -13.53 18.96 -17.55
C ASP A 113 -14.72 19.73 -16.95
N GLN A 114 -14.71 19.87 -15.63
CA GLN A 114 -15.74 20.54 -14.80
C GLN A 114 -17.16 19.96 -14.89
N LYS A 115 -17.35 18.75 -15.43
CA LYS A 115 -18.67 18.09 -15.52
C LYS A 115 -19.17 17.51 -14.21
N ILE A 116 -18.38 17.58 -13.14
CA ILE A 116 -18.73 17.09 -11.81
C ILE A 116 -18.96 18.28 -10.88
N ARG A 117 -20.06 18.24 -10.13
CA ARG A 117 -20.42 19.19 -9.08
C ARG A 117 -20.48 18.48 -7.73
N LEU A 118 -19.98 19.15 -6.70
CA LEU A 118 -20.16 18.72 -5.33
C LEU A 118 -21.41 19.43 -4.80
N GLU A 119 -22.41 18.68 -4.36
CA GLU A 119 -23.48 19.23 -3.52
C GLU A 119 -22.94 19.27 -2.09
N LYS A 120 -22.81 20.47 -1.53
CA LYS A 120 -22.47 20.70 -0.12
C LYS A 120 -23.73 21.01 0.66
#